data_AF-A0A2A4VPR8-F1
#
_entry.id   AF-A0A2A4VPR8-F1
#
_cell.length_a   1.000
_cell.length_b   1.000
_cell.length_c   1.000
_cell.angle_alpha   90.00
_cell.angle_beta   90.00
_cell.angle_gamma   90.00
#
_symmetry.space_group_name_H-M   'P 1'
#
loop_
_entity.id
_entity.type
_entity.pdbx_description
1 polymer ?
#
loop_
_entity_poly.entity_id
_entity_poly.type
_entity_poly.pdbx_seq_one_letter_code
_entity_poly.pdbx_strand_id
1 'polypeptide(L)'
;MDLKTLRQDKNWSQEQLAEISGVSVRTIQRVEKGENPGTETLKAIAAAFDISVAELQKEPSLAEQFDEMRSQLDDISMIGNSFRATAKHGWKGLFAHIGVFIAIISWILFLVETYYPEKIKFVGVPAAIGLWFLWEHLSALLHHDRKNGQD
;
A
#
# COMPACT_ATOMS: atom_id res chain seq x y z
N MET A 1 0.83 -10.46 -28.94
CA MET A 1 1.03 -11.75 -28.26
C MET A 1 2.53 -11.97 -28.09
N ASP A 2 2.99 -12.42 -26.91
CA ASP A 2 4.39 -12.76 -26.69
C ASP A 2 4.67 -14.19 -27.18
N LEU A 3 5.76 -14.39 -27.94
CA LEU A 3 6.21 -15.69 -28.43
C LEU A 3 6.43 -16.68 -27.28
N LYS A 4 6.92 -16.20 -26.14
CA LYS A 4 7.15 -17.05 -24.97
C LYS A 4 5.84 -17.62 -24.43
N THR A 5 4.78 -16.81 -24.37
CA THR A 5 3.45 -17.23 -23.94
C THR A 5 2.87 -18.28 -24.89
N LEU A 6 2.92 -18.04 -26.20
CA LEU A 6 2.50 -19.02 -27.22
C LEU A 6 3.20 -20.39 -27.07
N ARG A 7 4.51 -20.37 -26.82
CA ARG A 7 5.30 -21.58 -26.59
C ARG A 7 4.87 -22.31 -25.31
N GLN A 8 4.63 -21.56 -24.23
CA GLN A 8 4.19 -22.12 -22.94
C GLN A 8 2.79 -22.70 -23.01
N ASP A 9 1.86 -22.07 -23.74
CA ASP A 9 0.50 -22.59 -23.96
C ASP A 9 0.49 -23.94 -24.69
N LYS A 10 1.48 -24.18 -25.55
CA LYS A 10 1.70 -25.47 -26.23
C LYS A 10 2.58 -26.45 -25.43
N ASN A 11 3.05 -26.06 -24.23
CA ASN A 11 4.00 -26.82 -23.40
C ASN A 11 5.30 -27.19 -24.11
N TRP A 12 5.80 -26.32 -25.00
CA TRP A 12 7.06 -26.56 -25.71
C TRP A 12 8.27 -25.95 -24.99
N SER A 13 9.41 -26.62 -25.04
CA SER A 13 10.71 -26.03 -24.70
C SER A 13 11.24 -25.15 -25.84
N GLN A 14 12.25 -24.32 -25.58
CA GLN A 14 12.86 -23.49 -26.63
C GLN A 14 13.51 -24.35 -27.72
N GLU A 15 14.06 -25.50 -27.34
CA GLU A 15 14.63 -26.52 -28.24
C GLU A 15 13.55 -27.16 -29.11
N GLN A 16 12.40 -27.50 -28.52
CA GLN A 16 11.28 -28.06 -29.27
C GLN A 16 10.72 -27.07 -30.28
N LEU A 17 10.53 -25.80 -29.89
CA LEU A 17 10.09 -24.77 -30.82
C LEU A 17 11.11 -24.55 -31.94
N ALA A 18 12.40 -24.56 -31.62
CA ALA A 18 13.48 -24.45 -32.60
C ALA A 18 13.45 -25.61 -33.61
N GLU A 19 13.22 -26.83 -33.13
CA GLU A 19 13.10 -28.03 -33.98
C GLU A 19 11.87 -27.95 -34.90
N ILE A 20 10.70 -27.61 -34.35
CA ILE A 20 9.44 -27.53 -35.11
C ILE A 20 9.47 -26.40 -36.15
N SER A 21 9.99 -25.23 -35.77
CA SER A 21 10.07 -24.06 -36.65
C SER A 21 11.28 -24.07 -37.59
N GLY A 22 12.24 -24.99 -37.39
CA GLY A 22 13.47 -25.02 -38.18
C GLY A 22 14.40 -23.82 -37.96
N VAL A 23 14.22 -23.08 -36.86
CA VAL A 23 15.02 -21.90 -36.50
C VAL A 23 15.95 -22.26 -35.34
N SER A 24 17.13 -21.64 -35.25
CA SER A 24 18.05 -21.93 -34.14
C SER A 24 17.45 -21.55 -32.77
N VAL A 25 17.78 -22.30 -31.72
CA VAL A 25 17.41 -22.00 -30.32
C VAL A 25 17.83 -20.58 -29.94
N ARG A 26 19.01 -20.13 -30.38
CA ARG A 26 19.50 -18.76 -30.15
C ARG A 26 18.59 -17.72 -30.78
N THR A 27 18.03 -18.01 -31.96
CA THR A 27 17.08 -17.10 -32.60
C THR A 27 15.80 -17.02 -31.78
N ILE A 28 15.23 -18.17 -31.38
CA ILE A 28 14.03 -18.20 -30.51
C ILE A 28 14.25 -17.37 -29.25
N GLN A 29 15.38 -17.57 -28.56
CA GLN A 29 15.73 -16.79 -27.36
C GLN A 29 15.84 -15.28 -27.63
N ARG A 30 16.38 -14.88 -28.79
CA ARG A 30 16.47 -13.46 -29.17
C ARG A 30 15.09 -12.87 -29.43
N VAL A 31 14.21 -13.60 -30.14
CA VAL A 31 12.83 -13.17 -30.38
C VAL A 31 12.04 -13.08 -29.08
N GLU A 32 12.17 -14.06 -28.17
CA GLU A 32 11.55 -14.01 -26.84
C GLU A 32 12.09 -12.85 -25.96
N LYS A 33 13.29 -12.34 -26.25
CA LYS A 33 13.85 -11.14 -25.59
C LYS A 33 13.43 -9.82 -26.24
N GLY A 34 12.61 -9.87 -27.30
CA GLY A 34 12.10 -8.69 -28.00
C GLY A 34 13.01 -8.19 -29.13
N GLU A 35 14.03 -8.95 -29.55
CA GLU A 35 14.79 -8.59 -30.74
C GLU A 35 13.99 -8.91 -32.01
N ASN A 36 13.92 -7.96 -32.94
CA ASN A 36 13.19 -8.13 -34.20
C ASN A 36 13.83 -9.22 -35.09
N PRO A 37 13.18 -10.37 -35.30
CA PRO A 37 13.65 -11.37 -36.25
C PRO A 37 13.45 -10.93 -37.71
N GLY A 38 14.20 -11.55 -38.62
CA GLY A 38 13.95 -11.41 -40.06
C GLY A 38 12.62 -12.03 -40.49
N THR A 39 12.13 -11.63 -41.67
CA THR A 39 10.83 -12.08 -42.21
C THR A 39 10.72 -13.59 -42.38
N GLU A 40 11.82 -14.26 -42.75
CA GLU A 40 11.84 -15.72 -42.91
C GLU A 40 11.70 -16.45 -41.58
N THR A 41 12.36 -15.94 -40.54
CA THR A 41 12.19 -16.45 -39.17
C THR A 41 10.75 -16.28 -38.68
N LEU A 42 10.14 -15.12 -38.94
CA LEU A 42 8.75 -14.86 -38.56
C LEU A 42 7.79 -15.82 -39.25
N LYS A 43 7.96 -16.05 -40.55
CA LYS A 43 7.14 -17.01 -41.30
C LYS A 43 7.31 -18.43 -40.77
N ALA A 44 8.54 -18.83 -40.48
CA ALA A 44 8.85 -20.17 -39.97
C ALA A 44 8.21 -20.41 -38.58
N ILE A 45 8.30 -19.42 -37.69
CA ILE A 45 7.65 -19.48 -36.37
C ILE A 45 6.13 -19.45 -36.51
N ALA A 46 5.57 -18.55 -37.33
CA ALA A 46 4.13 -18.46 -37.54
C ALA A 46 3.55 -19.77 -38.12
N ALA A 47 4.26 -20.39 -39.07
CA ALA A 47 3.91 -21.70 -39.62
C ALA A 47 3.95 -22.82 -38.56
N ALA A 48 4.91 -22.80 -37.63
CA ALA A 48 4.97 -23.77 -36.53
C ALA A 48 3.75 -23.70 -35.59
N PHE A 49 3.14 -22.52 -35.45
CA PHE A 49 1.95 -22.30 -34.64
C PHE A 49 0.64 -22.34 -35.43
N ASP A 50 0.71 -22.53 -36.76
CA ASP A 50 -0.43 -22.44 -37.68
C ASP A 50 -1.21 -21.13 -37.58
N ILE A 51 -0.47 -20.02 -37.44
CA ILE A 51 -1.00 -18.65 -37.37
C ILE A 51 -0.38 -17.77 -38.46
N SER A 52 -0.98 -16.61 -38.70
CA SER A 52 -0.40 -15.60 -39.59
C SER A 52 0.74 -14.83 -38.91
N VAL A 53 1.66 -14.29 -39.72
CA VAL A 53 2.72 -13.39 -39.22
C VAL A 53 2.13 -12.16 -38.54
N ALA A 54 0.99 -11.66 -39.03
CA ALA A 54 0.30 -10.52 -38.43
C ALA A 54 -0.25 -10.84 -37.03
N GLU A 55 -0.74 -12.05 -36.80
CA GLU A 55 -1.17 -12.51 -35.47
C GLU A 55 0.01 -12.70 -34.52
N LEU A 56 1.12 -13.25 -35.03
CA LEU A 56 2.36 -13.39 -34.25
C LEU A 56 2.92 -12.03 -33.82
N GLN A 57 2.82 -11.02 -34.68
CA GLN A 57 3.28 -9.66 -34.43
C GLN A 57 2.21 -8.74 -33.86
N LYS A 58 1.03 -9.26 -33.49
CA LYS A 58 -0.06 -8.42 -33.00
C LYS A 58 0.38 -7.73 -31.70
N GLU A 59 0.69 -6.44 -31.81
CA GLU A 59 0.86 -5.59 -30.65
C GLU A 59 -0.50 -5.43 -29.95
N PRO A 60 -0.54 -5.43 -28.60
CA PRO A 60 -1.76 -5.15 -27.88
C PRO A 60 -2.30 -3.79 -28.35
N SER A 61 -3.60 -3.73 -28.60
CA SER A 61 -4.27 -2.48 -28.94
C SER A 61 -4.08 -1.46 -27.81
N LEU A 62 -4.17 -0.17 -28.15
CA LEU A 62 -4.11 0.90 -27.14
C LEU A 62 -5.12 0.67 -26.00
N ALA A 63 -6.31 0.15 -26.31
CA ALA A 63 -7.32 -0.18 -25.30
C ALA A 63 -6.85 -1.27 -24.33
N GLU A 64 -6.27 -2.36 -24.84
CA GLU A 64 -5.71 -3.44 -24.01
C GLU A 64 -4.53 -2.93 -23.16
N GLN A 65 -3.68 -2.05 -23.71
CA GLN A 65 -2.58 -1.42 -22.97
C GLN A 65 -3.10 -0.52 -21.84
N PHE A 66 -4.17 0.25 -22.08
CA PHE A 66 -4.81 1.09 -21.06
C PHE A 66 -5.46 0.26 -19.95
N ASP A 67 -6.11 -0.86 -20.29
CA ASP A 67 -6.72 -1.77 -19.32
C ASP A 67 -5.66 -2.45 -18.44
N GLU A 68 -4.53 -2.87 -19.03
CA GLU A 68 -3.40 -3.44 -18.28
C GLU A 68 -2.75 -2.41 -17.35
N MET A 69 -2.52 -1.19 -17.84
CA MET A 69 -2.03 -0.07 -17.03
C MET A 69 -2.99 0.25 -15.87
N ARG A 70 -4.30 0.21 -16.11
CA ARG A 70 -5.32 0.47 -15.10
C ARG A 70 -5.31 -0.61 -14.01
N SER A 71 -5.18 -1.87 -14.40
CA SER A 71 -5.05 -2.98 -13.44
C SER A 71 -3.81 -2.83 -12.55
N GLN A 72 -2.69 -2.38 -13.11
CA GLN A 72 -1.46 -2.14 -12.34
C GLN A 72 -1.61 -0.96 -11.35
N LEU A 73 -2.35 0.09 -11.73
CA LEU A 73 -2.64 1.22 -10.85
C LEU A 73 -3.56 0.84 -9.69
N ASP A 74 -4.54 -0.04 -9.93
CA ASP A 74 -5.44 -0.55 -8.90
C ASP A 74 -4.67 -1.35 -7.82
N ASP A 75 -3.68 -2.15 -8.21
CA ASP A 75 -2.79 -2.87 -7.27
C ASP A 75 -1.95 -1.92 -6.40
N ILE A 76 -1.41 -0.85 -6.99
CA ILE A 76 -0.65 0.18 -6.25
C ILE A 76 -1.56 0.91 -5.24
N SER A 77 -2.81 1.19 -5.62
CA SER A 77 -3.78 1.83 -4.74
C SER A 77 -4.10 0.99 -3.50
N MET A 78 -4.03 -0.34 -3.62
CA MET A 78 -4.22 -1.29 -2.52
C MET A 78 -3.11 -1.17 -1.46
N ILE A 79 -1.87 -0.95 -1.89
CA ILE A 79 -0.74 -0.67 -0.99
C ILE A 79 -0.96 0.67 -0.26
N GLY A 80 -1.41 1.71 -0.96
CA GLY A 80 -1.70 3.02 -0.37
C GLY A 80 -2.82 2.99 0.69
N ASN A 81 -3.86 2.20 0.46
CA ASN A 81 -4.99 2.08 1.37
C ASN A 81 -4.64 1.29 2.65
N SER A 82 -3.77 0.28 2.56
CA SER A 82 -3.28 -0.45 3.76
C SER A 82 -2.42 0.42 4.68
N PHE A 83 -1.68 1.39 4.14
CA PHE A 83 -0.97 2.41 4.91
C PHE A 83 -1.91 3.41 5.60
N ARG A 84 -2.99 3.85 4.94
CA ARG A 84 -3.96 4.79 5.54
C ARG A 84 -4.77 4.16 6.67
N ALA A 85 -5.03 2.86 6.61
CA ALA A 85 -5.75 2.13 7.66
C ALA A 85 -4.97 2.07 8.98
N THR A 86 -3.64 1.90 8.92
CA THR A 86 -2.78 1.84 10.11
C THR A 86 -2.50 3.22 10.72
N ALA A 87 -2.50 4.30 9.92
CA ALA A 87 -2.25 5.65 10.41
C ALA A 87 -3.32 6.18 11.39
N LYS A 88 -4.59 5.73 11.30
CA LYS A 88 -5.68 6.22 12.17
C LYS A 88 -5.63 5.71 13.61
N HIS A 89 -4.90 4.62 13.88
CA HIS A 89 -4.89 3.99 15.21
C HIS A 89 -3.72 4.42 16.12
N GLY A 90 -2.65 5.01 15.57
CA GLY A 90 -1.44 5.32 16.35
C GLY A 90 -1.58 6.49 17.33
N TRP A 91 -2.33 7.53 16.99
CA TRP A 91 -2.32 8.77 17.79
C TRP A 91 -3.15 8.68 19.08
N LYS A 92 -4.26 7.94 19.08
CA LYS A 92 -5.15 7.84 20.25
C LYS A 92 -4.47 7.13 21.44
N GLY A 93 -3.63 6.13 21.17
CA GLY A 93 -2.87 5.43 22.21
C GLY A 93 -1.79 6.30 22.85
N LEU A 94 -1.10 7.14 22.05
CA LEU A 94 -0.07 8.05 22.55
C LEU A 94 -0.63 9.06 23.56
N PHE A 95 -1.80 9.65 23.28
CA PHE A 95 -2.45 10.59 24.21
C PHE A 95 -2.87 9.93 25.52
N ALA A 96 -3.29 8.66 25.49
CA ALA A 96 -3.63 7.92 26.71
C ALA A 96 -2.40 7.77 27.64
N HIS A 97 -1.24 7.42 27.08
CA HIS A 97 0.00 7.33 27.85
C HIS A 97 0.46 8.68 28.42
N ILE A 98 0.34 9.76 27.64
CA ILE A 98 0.67 11.12 28.09
C ILE A 98 -0.22 11.51 29.28
N GLY A 99 -1.52 11.23 29.22
CA GLY A 99 -2.45 11.52 30.31
C GLY A 99 -2.08 10.79 31.62
N VAL A 100 -1.75 9.49 31.53
CA VAL A 100 -1.33 8.70 32.70
C VAL A 100 -0.05 9.25 33.32
N PHE A 101 0.93 9.64 32.49
CA PHE A 101 2.20 10.19 32.97
C PHE A 101 2.01 11.52 33.71
N ILE A 102 1.18 12.41 33.18
CA ILE A 102 0.82 13.68 33.83
C ILE A 102 0.13 13.45 35.18
N ALA A 103 -0.77 12.46 35.26
CA ALA A 103 -1.46 12.11 36.51
C ALA A 103 -0.48 11.60 37.59
N ILE A 104 0.48 10.73 37.21
CA ILE A 104 1.50 10.22 38.12
C ILE A 104 2.39 11.35 38.64
N ILE A 105 2.87 12.24 37.75
CA ILE A 105 3.70 13.39 38.15
C ILE A 105 2.92 14.29 39.11
N SER A 106 1.65 14.58 38.79
CA SER A 106 0.81 15.42 39.65
C SER A 106 0.62 14.80 41.03
N TRP A 107 0.45 13.48 41.10
CA TRP A 107 0.33 12.76 42.37
C TRP A 107 1.63 12.78 43.17
N ILE A 108 2.78 12.55 42.53
CA ILE A 108 4.09 12.63 43.19
C ILE A 108 4.32 14.03 43.75
N LEU A 109 4.05 15.08 42.98
CA LEU A 109 4.20 16.46 43.44
C LEU A 109 3.31 16.77 44.65
N PHE A 110 2.08 16.26 44.66
CA PHE A 110 1.16 16.37 45.80
C PHE A 110 1.70 15.66 47.06
N LEU A 111 2.26 14.46 46.91
CA LEU A 111 2.88 13.73 48.02
C LEU A 111 4.12 14.46 48.57
N VAL A 112 4.94 15.02 47.68
CA VAL A 112 6.13 15.80 48.06
C VAL A 112 5.74 17.04 48.87
N GLU A 113 4.70 17.76 48.46
CA GLU A 113 4.20 18.91 49.24
C GLU A 113 3.67 18.48 50.61
N THR A 114 2.91 17.39 50.67
CA THR A 114 2.35 16.87 51.93
C THR A 114 3.46 16.49 52.93
N TYR A 115 4.59 15.95 52.45
CA TYR A 115 5.68 15.48 53.31
C TYR A 115 6.73 16.56 53.62
N TYR A 116 6.90 17.57 52.76
CA TYR A 116 7.87 18.67 52.95
C TYR A 116 7.24 20.08 52.89
N PRO A 117 6.24 20.38 53.76
CA PRO A 117 5.43 21.61 53.68
C PRO A 117 6.24 22.90 53.92
N GLU A 118 7.38 22.80 54.62
CA GLU A 118 8.24 23.94 54.95
C GLU A 118 9.15 24.39 53.79
N LYS A 119 9.40 23.51 52.79
CA LYS A 119 10.41 23.76 51.75
C LYS A 119 9.85 24.10 50.37
N ILE A 120 8.60 23.74 50.07
CA ILE A 120 7.98 23.94 48.75
C ILE A 120 6.58 24.53 48.94
N LYS A 121 6.33 25.75 48.41
CA LYS A 121 5.08 26.51 48.59
C LYS A 121 4.31 26.78 47.28
N PHE A 122 4.49 25.98 46.24
CA PHE A 122 3.96 26.27 44.89
C PHE A 122 3.07 25.16 44.29
N VAL A 123 2.04 24.71 45.03
CA VAL A 123 1.01 23.78 44.49
C VAL A 123 -0.32 24.49 44.19
N GLY A 124 -0.34 25.81 44.04
CA GLY A 124 -1.49 26.49 43.44
C GLY A 124 -1.64 26.21 41.94
N VAL A 125 -0.51 26.09 41.23
CA VAL A 125 -0.46 26.12 39.76
C VAL A 125 -0.85 24.78 39.12
N PRO A 126 -0.34 23.61 39.55
CA PRO A 126 -0.73 22.34 38.94
C PRO A 126 -2.20 21.97 39.19
N ALA A 127 -2.72 22.26 40.39
CA ALA A 127 -4.12 22.02 40.73
C ALA A 127 -5.08 22.93 39.92
N ALA A 128 -4.72 24.21 39.71
CA ALA A 128 -5.50 25.12 38.87
C ALA A 128 -5.50 24.70 37.41
N ILE A 129 -4.37 24.23 36.87
CA ILE A 129 -4.29 23.70 35.50
C ILE A 129 -5.12 22.42 35.37
N GLY A 130 -5.04 21.50 36.35
CA GLY A 130 -5.85 20.28 36.36
C GLY A 130 -7.36 20.56 36.41
N LEU A 131 -7.79 21.51 37.24
CA LEU A 131 -9.20 21.94 37.33
C LEU A 131 -9.70 22.62 36.05
N TRP A 132 -8.87 23.45 35.40
CA TRP A 132 -9.23 24.08 34.12
C TRP A 132 -9.41 23.04 33.00
N PHE A 133 -8.50 22.06 32.88
CA PHE A 133 -8.62 20.97 31.90
C PHE A 133 -9.83 20.06 32.18
N LEU A 134 -10.15 19.78 33.45
CA LEU A 134 -11.32 19.00 33.82
C LEU A 134 -12.62 19.72 33.44
N TRP A 135 -12.68 21.04 33.63
CA TRP A 135 -13.81 21.88 33.24
C TRP A 135 -14.01 21.92 31.72
N GLU A 136 -12.94 22.11 30.95
CA GLU A 136 -12.97 22.11 29.48
C GLU A 136 -13.53 20.78 28.95
N HIS A 137 -13.05 19.65 29.48
CA HIS A 137 -13.49 18.32 29.04
C HIS A 137 -14.93 18.01 29.46
N LEU A 138 -15.34 18.38 30.68
CA LEU A 138 -16.72 18.21 31.15
C LEU A 138 -17.70 19.07 30.35
N SER A 139 -17.31 20.29 30.00
CA SER A 139 -18.14 21.20 29.20
C SER A 139 -18.39 20.63 27.79
N ALA A 140 -17.38 20.01 27.17
CA ALA A 140 -17.52 19.35 25.87
C ALA A 140 -18.50 18.16 25.92
N LEU A 141 -18.48 17.39 27.01
CA LEU A 141 -19.41 16.27 27.23
C LEU A 141 -20.84 16.75 27.45
N LEU A 142 -21.05 17.80 28.25
CA LEU A 142 -22.38 18.37 28.51
C LEU A 142 -22.97 19.07 27.29
N HIS A 143 -22.15 19.68 26.44
CA HIS A 143 -22.60 20.28 25.18
C HIS A 143 -22.94 19.25 24.10
N HIS A 144 -22.30 18.07 24.13
CA HIS A 144 -22.62 16.97 23.23
C HIS A 144 -23.99 16.35 23.56
N ASP A 145 -24.32 16.23 24.85
CA ASP A 145 -25.59 15.63 25.29
C ASP A 145 -26.80 16.54 24.99
N ARG A 146 -26.62 17.86 25.05
CA ARG A 146 -27.69 18.84 24.75
C ARG A 146 -28.12 18.88 23.27
N LYS A 147 -27.29 18.38 22.35
CA LYS A 147 -27.61 18.31 20.90
C LYS A 147 -28.40 17.05 20.53
N ASN A 148 -28.32 15.97 21.31
CA ASN A 148 -28.98 14.70 21.01
C ASN A 148 -30.38 14.55 21.64
N GLY A 149 -30.85 15.56 22.40
CA GLY A 149 -32.16 15.56 23.07
C GLY A 149 -33.19 16.51 22.47
N GLN A 150 -32.96 17.05 21.27
CA GLN A 150 -33.90 17.93 20.54
C GLN A 150 -34.32 17.39 19.16
N ASP A 151 -34.01 16.13 18.84
CA ASP A 151 -34.58 15.40 17.70
C ASP A 151 -35.66 14.42 18.16
#